data_AF-A0A285LUR2-F1
#
_entry.id   AF-A0A285LUR2-F1
#
_cell.length_a   1.000
_cell.length_b   1.000
_cell.length_c   1.000
_cell.angle_alpha   90.00
_cell.angle_beta   90.00
_cell.angle_gamma   90.00
#
_symmetry.space_group_name_H-M   'P 1'
#
loop_
_entity.id
_entity.type
_entity.pdbx_description
1 polymer ?
#
loop_
_entity_poly.entity_id
_entity_poly.type
_entity_poly.pdbx_seq_one_letter_code
_entity_poly.pdbx_strand_id
1 'polypeptide(L)'
;MTAMTAQPSATTARWPLLTHYAGGTFLGLIGFGHLLALHVFNGADVAGEEVINELSRNTTTALFEGGMEVTAFGLNTGYSVALGMFGLLFPLLAVVAVRAAPWLIARWSPFNWLCAVTAGGTFWISCLYFPETVVAFAGLSALCYAAVLVGGPRRSAR
;
A
#
# COMPACT_ATOMS: atom_id res chain seq x y z
N MET A 1 28.28 4.25 37.48
CA MET A 1 26.98 3.53 37.49
C MET A 1 26.31 3.74 36.14
N THR A 2 26.32 2.73 35.28
CA THR A 2 25.60 2.73 34.00
C THR A 2 24.17 2.27 34.26
N ALA A 3 23.20 3.17 34.05
CA ALA A 3 21.79 2.83 34.15
C ALA A 3 21.42 1.88 33.01
N MET A 4 21.24 0.60 33.32
CA MET A 4 20.53 -0.34 32.46
C MET A 4 19.09 0.16 32.35
N THR A 5 18.74 0.78 31.23
CA THR A 5 17.35 1.01 30.87
C THR A 5 16.70 -0.35 30.67
N ALA A 6 15.98 -0.81 31.69
CA ALA A 6 15.17 -2.01 31.59
C ALA A 6 14.24 -1.86 30.38
N GLN A 7 14.45 -2.69 29.36
CA GLN A 7 13.49 -2.81 28.28
C GLN A 7 12.16 -3.21 28.92
N PRO A 8 11.06 -2.46 28.72
CA PRO A 8 9.78 -2.88 29.22
C PRO A 8 9.48 -4.23 28.57
N SER A 9 9.46 -5.28 29.39
CA SER A 9 8.96 -6.61 29.03
C SER A 9 7.45 -6.51 28.84
N ALA A 10 7.01 -5.74 27.84
CA ALA A 10 5.68 -5.81 27.31
C ALA A 10 5.65 -7.08 26.48
N THR A 11 4.98 -8.11 26.99
CA THR A 11 4.47 -9.22 26.18
C THR A 11 3.80 -8.60 24.95
N THR A 12 4.51 -8.62 23.83
CA THR A 12 4.04 -8.03 22.58
C THR A 12 2.83 -8.86 22.22
N ALA A 13 1.65 -8.24 22.19
CA ALA A 13 0.44 -8.95 21.80
C ALA A 13 0.72 -9.63 20.45
N ARG A 14 0.32 -10.89 20.27
CA ARG A 14 0.64 -11.65 19.05
C ARG A 14 -0.18 -11.20 17.84
N TRP A 15 -1.35 -10.61 18.10
CA TRP A 15 -2.30 -10.21 17.07
C TRP A 15 -1.85 -9.05 16.17
N PRO A 16 -1.17 -7.96 16.62
CA PRO A 16 -0.76 -6.87 15.74
C PRO A 16 0.26 -7.32 14.71
N LEU A 17 1.14 -8.26 15.07
CA LEU A 17 2.06 -8.91 14.13
C LEU A 17 1.29 -9.67 13.05
N LEU A 18 0.34 -10.53 13.44
CA LEU A 18 -0.46 -11.31 12.50
C LEU A 18 -1.30 -10.43 11.57
N THR A 19 -1.93 -9.39 12.10
CA THR A 19 -2.72 -8.44 11.29
C THR A 19 -1.84 -7.65 10.33
N HIS A 20 -0.64 -7.24 10.75
CA HIS A 20 0.31 -6.56 9.87
C HIS A 20 0.79 -7.47 8.72
N TYR A 21 1.09 -8.74 9.02
CA TYR A 21 1.44 -9.73 7.99
C TYR A 21 0.27 -9.99 7.02
N ALA A 22 -0.96 -10.04 7.51
CA ALA A 22 -2.14 -10.20 6.66
C ALA A 22 -2.29 -9.01 5.68
N GLY A 23 -2.16 -7.77 6.16
CA GLY A 23 -2.16 -6.57 5.31
C GLY A 23 -1.05 -6.62 4.25
N GLY A 24 0.16 -7.00 4.66
CA GLY A 24 1.28 -7.17 3.74
C GLY A 24 1.03 -8.23 2.66
N THR A 25 0.41 -9.34 3.04
CA THR A 25 0.08 -10.43 2.11
C THR A 25 -0.96 -9.98 1.07
N PHE A 26 -2.03 -9.32 1.50
CA PHE A 26 -3.06 -8.81 0.58
C PHE A 26 -2.48 -7.80 -0.42
N LEU A 27 -1.70 -6.82 0.06
CA LEU A 27 -1.10 -5.82 -0.82
C LEU A 27 -0.08 -6.44 -1.78
N GLY A 28 0.75 -7.36 -1.29
CA GLY A 28 1.75 -8.05 -2.09
C GLY A 28 1.13 -8.89 -3.21
N LEU A 29 0.04 -9.59 -2.92
CA LEU A 29 -0.71 -10.35 -3.92
C LEU A 29 -1.32 -9.44 -4.99
N ILE A 30 -1.84 -8.27 -4.60
CA ILE A 30 -2.36 -7.28 -5.56
C ILE A 30 -1.22 -6.77 -6.44
N GLY A 31 -0.10 -6.33 -5.85
CA GLY A 31 1.04 -5.82 -6.61
C GLY A 31 1.62 -6.87 -7.57
N PHE A 32 1.77 -8.11 -7.11
CA PHE A 32 2.21 -9.23 -7.94
C PHE A 32 1.22 -9.56 -9.05
N GLY A 33 -0.06 -9.69 -8.73
CA GLY A 33 -1.12 -9.96 -9.71
C GLY A 33 -1.23 -8.86 -10.76
N HIS A 34 -1.07 -7.59 -10.36
CA HIS A 34 -1.05 -6.44 -11.24
C HIS A 34 0.12 -6.49 -12.23
N LEU A 35 1.34 -6.78 -11.75
CA LEU A 35 2.51 -6.95 -12.60
C LEU A 35 2.39 -8.16 -13.53
N LEU A 36 1.81 -9.26 -13.04
CA LEU A 36 1.56 -10.46 -13.84
C LEU A 36 0.52 -10.21 -14.93
N ALA A 37 -0.56 -9.50 -14.60
CA ALA A 37 -1.57 -9.08 -15.57
C ALA A 37 -0.96 -8.18 -16.64
N LEU A 38 -0.17 -7.18 -16.24
CA LEU A 38 0.59 -6.34 -17.18
C LEU A 38 1.53 -7.15 -18.07
N HIS A 39 2.15 -8.22 -17.56
CA HIS A 39 3.07 -9.05 -18.33
C HIS A 39 2.35 -10.01 -19.30
N VAL A 40 1.27 -10.65 -18.84
CA VAL A 40 0.51 -11.65 -19.61
C VAL A 40 -0.41 -11.01 -20.63
N PHE A 41 -1.06 -9.90 -20.27
CA PHE A 41 -1.98 -9.17 -21.14
C PHE A 41 -1.30 -8.04 -21.93
N ASN A 42 0.04 -7.97 -21.94
CA ASN A 42 0.80 -7.12 -22.88
C ASN A 42 0.75 -7.63 -24.34
N GLY A 43 -0.18 -8.52 -24.66
CA GLY A 43 -0.36 -9.11 -25.98
C GLY A 43 -1.01 -8.14 -26.96
N ALA A 44 -1.22 -8.59 -28.21
CA ALA A 44 -1.77 -7.75 -29.28
C ALA A 44 -3.10 -7.09 -28.87
N ASP A 45 -3.17 -5.78 -29.06
CA ASP A 45 -4.35 -4.97 -28.77
C ASP A 45 -5.59 -5.54 -29.47
N VAL A 46 -6.72 -5.54 -28.79
CA VAL A 46 -8.00 -5.82 -29.46
C VAL A 46 -8.32 -4.64 -30.39
N ALA A 47 -9.02 -4.84 -31.51
CA ALA A 47 -9.25 -3.80 -32.53
C ALA A 47 -9.81 -2.45 -32.00
N GLY A 48 -10.51 -2.44 -30.86
CA GLY A 48 -10.94 -1.21 -30.19
C GLY A 48 -9.89 -0.55 -29.30
N GLU A 49 -8.96 -1.32 -28.74
CA GLU A 49 -7.82 -0.84 -27.95
C GLU A 49 -6.71 -0.31 -28.85
N GLU A 50 -6.55 -0.85 -30.06
CA GLU A 50 -5.52 -0.43 -31.03
C GLU A 50 -5.67 1.06 -31.39
N VAL A 51 -6.89 1.51 -31.68
CA VAL A 51 -7.20 2.92 -31.96
C VAL A 51 -6.91 3.82 -30.76
N ILE A 52 -7.24 3.36 -29.55
CA ILE A 52 -7.03 4.12 -28.30
C ILE A 52 -5.54 4.20 -27.97
N ASN A 53 -4.81 3.09 -28.11
CA ASN A 53 -3.37 3.03 -27.88
C ASN A 53 -2.61 3.86 -28.92
N GLU A 54 -3.04 3.85 -30.17
CA GLU A 54 -2.47 4.71 -31.21
C GLU A 54 -2.70 6.20 -30.90
N LEU A 55 -3.91 6.58 -30.50
CA LEU A 55 -4.21 7.95 -30.05
C LEU A 55 -3.35 8.34 -28.83
N SER A 56 -3.20 7.43 -27.87
CA SER A 56 -2.45 7.63 -26.63
C SER A 56 -0.93 7.72 -26.83
N ARG A 57 -0.40 7.01 -27.83
CA ARG A 57 1.01 7.09 -28.25
C ARG A 57 1.33 8.41 -28.95
N ASN A 58 0.36 8.99 -29.65
CA ASN A 58 0.52 10.25 -30.37
C ASN A 58 0.16 11.49 -29.52
N THR A 59 -0.47 11.30 -28.37
CA THR A 59 -0.79 12.39 -27.44
C THR A 59 0.32 12.57 -26.42
N THR A 60 1.08 13.67 -26.52
CA THR A 60 2.12 14.03 -25.54
C THR A 60 1.56 14.89 -24.41
N THR A 61 2.13 14.71 -23.21
CA THR A 61 1.83 15.50 -22.02
C THR A 61 3.14 15.97 -21.39
N ALA A 62 3.16 17.21 -20.89
CA ALA A 62 4.32 17.72 -20.18
C ALA A 62 4.40 17.09 -18.77
N LEU A 63 5.52 16.43 -18.46
CA LEU A 63 5.71 15.73 -17.19
C LEU A 63 6.12 16.68 -16.04
N PHE A 64 6.87 17.75 -16.38
CA PHE A 64 7.37 18.77 -15.46
C PHE A 64 7.46 20.12 -16.17
N GLU A 65 7.46 21.22 -15.40
CA GLU A 65 7.89 22.52 -15.92
C GLU A 65 9.34 22.42 -16.41
N GLY A 66 9.55 22.54 -17.73
CA GLY A 66 10.87 22.36 -18.35
C GLY A 66 10.88 21.55 -19.65
N GLY A 67 9.74 21.08 -20.15
CA GLY A 67 9.61 20.59 -21.53
C GLY A 67 9.93 19.11 -21.76
N MET A 68 10.00 18.29 -20.72
CA MET A 68 10.07 16.83 -20.91
C MET A 68 8.66 16.33 -21.25
N GLU A 69 8.44 16.01 -22.52
CA GLU A 69 7.19 15.45 -23.03
C GLU A 69 7.22 13.92 -22.97
N VAL A 70 6.17 13.33 -22.40
CA VAL A 70 5.96 11.88 -22.37
C VAL A 70 4.58 11.58 -22.95
N THR A 71 4.47 10.49 -23.70
CA THR A 71 3.20 10.06 -24.27
C THR A 71 2.25 9.61 -23.16
N ALA A 72 0.95 9.84 -23.33
CA ALA A 72 -0.07 9.39 -22.38
C ALA A 72 0.00 7.87 -22.14
N PHE A 73 0.36 7.11 -23.18
CA PHE A 73 0.61 5.67 -23.10
C PHE A 73 1.80 5.33 -22.18
N GLY A 74 2.92 6.03 -22.36
CA GLY A 74 4.12 5.85 -21.53
C GLY A 74 3.87 6.24 -20.06
N LEU A 75 3.08 7.29 -19.85
CA LEU A 75 2.68 7.73 -18.51
C LEU A 75 1.79 6.70 -17.81
N ASN A 76 0.73 6.23 -18.46
CA ASN A 76 -0.19 5.24 -17.90
C ASN A 76 0.50 3.91 -17.64
N THR A 77 1.32 3.44 -18.58
CA THR A 77 2.07 2.18 -18.44
C THR A 77 3.10 2.30 -17.31
N GLY A 78 3.85 3.40 -17.28
CA GLY A 78 4.84 3.67 -16.23
C GLY A 78 4.21 3.78 -14.84
N TYR A 79 3.08 4.49 -14.72
CA TYR A 79 2.32 4.61 -13.48
C TYR A 79 1.79 3.25 -13.01
N SER A 80 1.25 2.46 -13.94
CA SER A 80 0.72 1.12 -13.65
C SER A 80 1.81 0.16 -13.16
N VAL A 81 2.99 0.15 -13.79
CA VAL A 81 4.15 -0.63 -13.33
C VAL A 81 4.65 -0.12 -11.97
N ALA A 82 4.75 1.19 -11.79
CA ALA A 82 5.17 1.78 -10.52
C ALA A 82 4.23 1.42 -9.37
N LEU A 83 2.91 1.44 -9.60
CA LEU A 83 1.91 1.00 -8.62
C LEU A 83 2.02 -0.49 -8.30
N GLY A 84 2.21 -1.35 -9.31
CA GLY A 84 2.44 -2.78 -9.10
C GLY A 84 3.69 -3.05 -8.27
N MET A 85 4.80 -2.38 -8.60
CA MET A 85 6.06 -2.45 -7.85
C MET A 85 5.90 -1.93 -6.43
N PHE A 86 5.18 -0.82 -6.22
CA PHE A 86 4.89 -0.30 -4.89
C PHE A 86 4.09 -1.31 -4.06
N GLY A 87 3.05 -1.90 -4.65
CA GLY A 87 2.24 -2.95 -4.03
C GLY A 87 3.05 -4.18 -3.62
N LEU A 88 4.15 -4.48 -4.30
CA LEU A 88 5.04 -5.61 -4.01
C LEU A 88 6.18 -5.26 -3.03
N LEU A 89 6.84 -4.12 -3.22
CA LEU A 89 8.00 -3.72 -2.41
C LEU A 89 7.61 -3.19 -1.03
N PHE A 90 6.51 -2.44 -0.93
CA PHE A 90 6.02 -1.92 0.35
C PHE A 90 5.80 -3.03 1.41
N PRO A 91 5.07 -4.13 1.11
CA PRO A 91 4.89 -5.19 2.09
C PRO A 91 6.18 -5.94 2.43
N LEU A 92 7.13 -6.07 1.49
CA LEU A 92 8.46 -6.63 1.80
C LEU A 92 9.21 -5.76 2.81
N LEU A 93 9.20 -4.43 2.61
CA LEU A 93 9.77 -3.47 3.56
C LEU A 93 9.06 -3.52 4.91
N ALA A 94 7.72 -3.62 4.90
CA ALA A 94 6.91 -3.74 6.10
C ALA A 94 7.29 -5.00 6.91
N VAL A 95 7.44 -6.15 6.24
CA VAL A 95 7.90 -7.41 6.86
C VAL A 95 9.31 -7.29 7.45
N VAL A 96 10.24 -6.66 6.73
CA VAL A 96 11.61 -6.45 7.23
C VAL A 96 11.62 -5.51 8.44
N ALA A 97 10.86 -4.42 8.38
CA ALA A 97 10.74 -3.46 9.48
C ALA A 97 10.14 -4.13 10.75
N VAL A 98 9.14 -4.99 10.57
CA VAL A 98 8.52 -5.78 11.64
C VAL A 98 9.53 -6.71 12.33
N ARG A 99 10.40 -7.35 11.56
CA ARG A 99 11.45 -8.24 12.10
C ARG A 99 12.53 -7.46 12.84
N ALA A 100 12.91 -6.29 12.33
CA ALA A 100 13.98 -5.47 12.89
C ALA A 100 13.53 -4.71 14.15
N ALA A 101 12.28 -4.23 14.20
CA ALA A 101 11.79 -3.37 15.28
C ALA A 101 10.31 -3.64 15.61
N PRO A 102 9.95 -4.84 16.12
CA PRO A 102 8.56 -5.23 16.37
C PRO A 102 7.84 -4.34 17.41
N TRP A 103 8.59 -3.67 18.28
CA TRP A 103 8.06 -2.77 19.30
C TRP A 103 7.48 -1.46 18.75
N LEU A 104 7.80 -1.09 17.49
CA LEU A 104 7.26 0.11 16.83
C LEU A 104 5.86 -0.09 16.24
N ILE A 105 5.46 -1.36 16.04
CA ILE A 105 4.25 -1.74 15.32
C ILE A 105 2.98 -1.27 16.07
N ALA A 106 2.95 -1.47 17.39
CA ALA A 106 1.78 -1.19 18.22
C ALA A 106 2.07 -0.06 19.22
N ARG A 107 2.58 1.08 18.74
CA ARG A 107 2.73 2.28 19.60
C ARG A 107 1.49 3.15 19.45
N TRP A 108 0.86 3.50 20.56
CA TRP A 108 -0.26 4.45 20.50
C TRP A 108 0.26 5.88 20.24
N SER A 109 -0.38 6.59 19.31
CA SER A 109 -0.16 8.02 19.05
C SER A 109 -1.44 8.66 18.49
N PRO A 110 -1.67 9.98 18.67
CA PRO A 110 -2.81 10.66 18.04
C PRO A 110 -2.71 10.68 16.52
N PHE A 111 -1.49 10.75 15.98
CA PHE A 111 -1.23 10.62 14.53
C PHE A 111 -1.71 9.26 14.00
N ASN A 112 -1.45 8.18 14.75
CA ASN A 112 -1.88 6.83 14.42
C ASN A 112 -3.40 6.69 14.38
N TRP A 113 -4.12 7.43 15.22
CA TRP A 113 -5.58 7.45 15.22
C TRP A 113 -6.14 8.16 13.99
N LEU A 114 -5.54 9.30 13.62
CA LEU A 114 -5.89 10.00 12.38
C LEU A 114 -5.67 9.10 11.16
N CYS A 115 -4.51 8.43 11.08
CA CYS A 115 -4.23 7.47 10.01
C CYS A 115 -5.27 6.34 9.94
N ALA A 116 -5.71 5.81 11.09
CA ALA A 116 -6.71 4.75 11.13
C ALA A 116 -8.09 5.23 10.66
N VAL A 117 -8.51 6.43 11.04
CA VAL A 117 -9.77 7.03 10.55
C VAL A 117 -9.69 7.32 9.06
N THR A 118 -8.58 7.89 8.58
CA THR A 118 -8.38 8.13 7.15
C THR A 118 -8.46 6.82 6.37
N ALA A 119 -7.75 5.77 6.82
CA ALA A 119 -7.81 4.46 6.17
C ALA A 119 -9.22 3.85 6.16
N GLY A 120 -9.96 3.96 7.27
CA GLY A 120 -11.35 3.52 7.35
C GLY A 120 -12.29 4.28 6.41
N GLY A 121 -12.16 5.60 6.37
CA GLY A 121 -12.93 6.46 5.46
C GLY A 121 -12.62 6.16 4.00
N THR A 122 -11.34 6.02 3.64
CA THR A 122 -10.92 5.65 2.29
C THR A 122 -11.45 4.27 1.90
N PHE A 123 -11.40 3.28 2.80
CA PHE A 123 -11.99 1.97 2.53
C PHE A 123 -13.50 2.04 2.29
N TRP A 124 -14.21 2.77 3.15
CA TRP A 124 -15.66 2.95 3.02
C TRP A 124 -16.04 3.59 1.68
N ILE A 125 -15.36 4.68 1.30
CA ILE A 125 -15.54 5.33 -0.01
C ILE A 125 -15.23 4.35 -1.14
N SER A 126 -14.13 3.60 -1.02
CA SER A 126 -13.72 2.63 -2.03
C SER A 126 -14.80 1.55 -2.24
N CYS A 127 -15.37 1.00 -1.17
CA CYS A 127 -16.46 0.02 -1.26
C CYS A 127 -17.75 0.58 -1.87
N LEU A 128 -18.06 1.86 -1.65
CA LEU A 128 -19.27 2.49 -2.19
C LEU A 128 -19.17 2.81 -3.68
N TYR A 129 -18.00 3.27 -4.14
CA TYR A 129 -17.85 3.80 -5.50
C TYR A 129 -17.10 2.87 -6.46
N PHE A 130 -16.35 1.89 -5.94
CA PHE A 130 -15.50 1.02 -6.74
C PHE A 130 -15.64 -0.43 -6.25
N PRO A 131 -16.71 -1.14 -6.62
CA PRO A 131 -17.01 -2.50 -6.14
C PRO A 131 -16.07 -3.59 -6.69
N GLU A 132 -14.93 -3.19 -7.26
CA GLU A 132 -13.94 -4.10 -7.80
C GLU A 132 -13.25 -4.86 -6.67
N THR A 133 -13.13 -6.19 -6.83
CA THR A 133 -12.52 -7.07 -5.84
C THR A 133 -11.13 -6.60 -5.41
N VAL A 134 -10.32 -6.13 -6.38
CA VAL A 134 -8.96 -5.63 -6.13
C VAL A 134 -8.97 -4.41 -5.21
N VAL A 135 -9.95 -3.52 -5.37
CA VAL A 135 -10.10 -2.32 -4.55
C VAL A 135 -10.52 -2.68 -3.13
N ALA A 136 -11.43 -3.65 -2.97
CA ALA A 136 -11.81 -4.17 -1.66
C ALA A 136 -10.62 -4.80 -0.91
N PHE A 137 -9.79 -5.61 -1.58
CA PHE A 137 -8.60 -6.21 -0.97
C PHE A 137 -7.52 -5.17 -0.63
N ALA A 138 -7.34 -4.14 -1.47
CA ALA A 138 -6.40 -3.05 -1.22
C ALA A 138 -6.80 -2.26 0.04
N GLY A 139 -8.10 -1.98 0.18
CA GLY A 139 -8.61 -1.29 1.35
C GLY A 139 -8.64 -2.17 2.61
N LEU A 140 -8.88 -3.48 2.49
CA LEU A 140 -8.71 -4.42 3.60
C LEU A 140 -7.26 -4.47 4.10
N SER A 141 -6.29 -4.41 3.18
CA SER A 141 -4.87 -4.27 3.52
C SER A 141 -4.59 -2.99 4.32
N ALA A 142 -5.11 -1.85 3.85
CA ALA A 142 -4.99 -0.58 4.55
C ALA A 142 -5.61 -0.63 5.96
N LEU A 143 -6.76 -1.28 6.10
CA LEU A 143 -7.39 -1.52 7.40
C LEU A 143 -6.55 -2.41 8.31
N CYS A 144 -5.92 -3.46 7.78
CA CYS A 144 -5.02 -4.31 8.54
C CYS A 144 -3.83 -3.51 9.09
N TYR A 145 -3.22 -2.64 8.29
CA TYR A 145 -2.16 -1.75 8.77
C TYR A 145 -2.68 -0.72 9.78
N ALA A 146 -3.86 -0.15 9.57
CA ALA A 146 -4.49 0.81 10.47
C ALA A 146 -4.88 0.20 11.82
N ALA A 147 -5.42 -1.01 11.85
CA ALA A 147 -5.87 -1.69 13.07
C ALA A 147 -4.72 -1.86 14.07
N VAL A 148 -3.52 -2.11 13.55
CA VAL A 148 -2.29 -2.30 14.31
C VAL A 148 -1.85 -1.01 15.03
N LEU A 149 -2.14 0.15 14.43
CA LEU A 149 -1.83 1.47 15.00
C LEU A 149 -2.73 1.84 16.19
N VAL A 150 -3.91 1.24 16.28
CA VAL A 150 -4.89 1.45 17.37
C VAL A 150 -4.66 0.49 18.53
N GLY A 151 -4.03 -0.66 18.27
CA GLY A 151 -3.83 -1.75 19.22
C GLY A 151 -2.76 -1.56 20.30
N GLY A 152 -2.02 -0.46 20.26
CA GLY A 152 -0.89 -0.23 21.17
C GLY A 152 -1.29 -0.04 22.62
N PRO A 153 -0.51 -0.56 23.60
CA PRO A 153 -0.77 -0.28 25.01
C PRO A 153 -0.71 1.23 25.24
N ARG A 154 -1.83 1.79 25.73
CA ARG A 154 -1.88 3.19 26.17
C ARG A 154 -0.93 3.30 27.36
N ARG A 155 -0.03 4.30 27.35
CA ARG A 155 0.67 4.68 28.57
C ARG A 155 -0.41 5.03 29.60
N SER A 156 -0.58 4.19 30.62
CA SER A 156 -1.37 4.57 31.77
C SER A 156 -0.72 5.83 32.33
N ALA A 157 -1.47 6.92 32.38
CA ALA A 157 -1.05 8.10 33.11
C ALA A 157 -0.70 7.66 34.54
N ARG A 158 0.57 7.81 34.90
CA ARG A 158 1.02 7.91 36.29
C ARG A 158 1.59 9.31 36.42
#